data_AF-A0ABD5S5Z9-F1
#
_entry.id   AF-A0ABD5S5Z9-F1
#
_cell.length_a   1.000
_cell.length_b   1.000
_cell.length_c   1.000
_cell.angle_alpha   90.00
_cell.angle_beta   90.00
_cell.angle_gamma   90.00
#
_symmetry.space_group_name_H-M   'P 1'
#
loop_
_entity.id
_entity.type
_entity.pdbx_description
1 polymer ?
#
loop_
_entity_poly.entity_id
_entity_poly.type
_entity_poly.pdbx_seq_one_letter_code
_entity_poly.pdbx_strand_id
1 'polypeptide(L)'
;MPTEWTVRAITRAMLPVLLVLTLVEIFSGLVLGAFEDSLLRYPSLLVLVPVTIGTAGNLGSILASRLSTAFHLGTLSFDPSDDELLGIALATVALAATVFPAVGVGA
;
A
#
# COMPACT_ATOMS: atom_id res chain seq x y z
N MET A 1 -26.51 -21.84 -7.43
CA MET A 1 -25.42 -20.90 -7.14
C MET A 1 -25.96 -19.80 -6.24
N PRO A 2 -25.24 -19.28 -5.21
CA PRO A 2 -23.86 -19.61 -4.83
C PRO A 2 -23.73 -19.95 -3.32
N THR A 3 -22.97 -20.99 -2.98
CA THR A 3 -22.43 -21.18 -1.61
C THR A 3 -21.31 -20.17 -1.28
N GLU A 4 -20.98 -19.29 -2.22
CA GLU A 4 -19.89 -18.31 -2.21
C GLU A 4 -20.09 -17.21 -1.16
N TRP A 5 -21.34 -16.81 -0.87
CA TRP A 5 -21.67 -15.72 0.06
C TRP A 5 -21.96 -16.20 1.49
N THR A 6 -21.56 -17.43 1.83
CA THR A 6 -21.66 -17.90 3.21
C THR A 6 -20.45 -17.41 4.00
N VAL A 7 -20.64 -17.07 5.29
CA VAL A 7 -19.54 -16.68 6.18
C VAL A 7 -18.40 -17.70 6.11
N ARG A 8 -18.74 -19.00 6.15
CA ARG A 8 -17.76 -20.09 6.07
C ARG A 8 -16.96 -20.09 4.77
N ALA A 9 -17.58 -19.80 3.63
CA ALA A 9 -16.89 -19.74 2.34
C ALA A 9 -15.96 -18.52 2.25
N ILE A 10 -16.44 -17.34 2.66
CA ILE A 10 -15.64 -16.10 2.68
C ILE A 10 -14.45 -16.28 3.63
N THR A 11 -14.66 -16.76 4.84
CA THR A 11 -13.58 -17.00 5.81
C THR A 11 -12.57 -18.00 5.26
N ARG A 12 -13.00 -19.11 4.65
CA ARG A 12 -12.06 -20.10 4.09
C ARG A 12 -11.25 -19.55 2.91
N ALA A 13 -11.83 -18.65 2.11
CA ALA A 13 -11.14 -18.02 0.98
C ALA A 13 -10.17 -16.91 1.43
N MET A 14 -10.57 -16.09 2.41
CA MET A 14 -9.78 -14.94 2.87
C MET A 14 -8.75 -15.29 3.94
N LEU A 15 -9.01 -16.28 4.80
CA LEU A 15 -8.12 -16.62 5.91
C LEU A 15 -6.67 -16.90 5.48
N PRO A 16 -6.38 -17.67 4.42
CA PRO A 16 -4.99 -17.88 3.98
C PRO A 16 -4.31 -16.57 3.57
N VAL A 17 -5.03 -15.69 2.86
CA VAL A 17 -4.51 -14.38 2.44
C VAL A 17 -4.24 -13.52 3.66
N LEU A 18 -5.19 -13.44 4.58
CA LEU A 18 -5.04 -12.67 5.83
C LEU A 18 -3.87 -13.19 6.67
N LEU A 19 -3.68 -14.50 6.79
CA LEU A 19 -2.53 -15.05 7.52
C LEU A 19 -1.20 -14.62 6.91
N VAL A 20 -1.08 -14.63 5.58
CA VAL A 20 0.12 -14.14 4.90
C VAL A 20 0.31 -12.64 5.14
N LEU A 21 -0.75 -11.85 5.01
CA LEU A 21 -0.69 -10.41 5.26
C LEU A 21 -0.31 -10.10 6.71
N THR A 22 -0.85 -10.84 7.68
CA THR A 22 -0.48 -10.70 9.09
C THR A 22 1.00 -10.97 9.34
N LEU A 23 1.60 -11.96 8.67
CA LEU A 23 3.05 -12.19 8.79
C LEU A 23 3.87 -11.00 8.26
N VAL A 24 3.44 -10.41 7.15
CA VAL A 24 4.07 -9.21 6.58
C VAL A 24 3.90 -8.01 7.51
N GLU A 25 2.71 -7.83 8.09
CA GLU A 25 2.42 -6.75 9.04
C GLU A 25 3.23 -6.89 10.34
N ILE A 26 3.37 -8.11 10.87
CA ILE A 26 4.23 -8.38 12.03
C ILE A 26 5.67 -7.99 11.71
N PHE A 27 6.19 -8.37 10.55
CA PHE A 27 7.54 -7.97 10.12
C PHE A 27 7.69 -6.45 10.06
N SER A 28 6.73 -5.75 9.45
CA SER A 28 6.71 -4.28 9.41
C SER A 28 6.70 -3.67 10.81
N GLY A 29 5.89 -4.21 11.73
CA GLY A 29 5.80 -3.78 13.12
C GLY A 29 7.11 -3.99 13.89
N LEU A 30 7.82 -5.10 13.65
CA LEU A 30 9.15 -5.35 14.24
C LEU A 30 10.18 -4.35 13.73
N VAL A 31 10.16 -4.02 12.43
CA VAL A 31 11.03 -2.98 11.86
C VAL A 31 10.72 -1.62 12.49
N LEU A 32 9.45 -1.27 12.66
CA LEU A 32 9.05 -0.03 13.33
C LEU A 32 9.48 -0.01 14.81
N GLY A 33 9.36 -1.14 15.51
CA GLY A 33 9.81 -1.31 16.89
C GLY A 33 11.31 -1.08 17.07
N ALA A 34 12.13 -1.39 16.06
CA ALA A 34 13.56 -1.07 16.10
C ALA A 34 13.85 0.45 16.17
N PHE A 35 12.87 1.30 15.85
CA PHE A 35 12.96 2.76 15.94
C PHE A 35 12.29 3.35 17.19
N GLU A 36 11.88 2.52 18.16
CA GLU A 36 11.16 2.94 19.37
C GLU A 36 11.84 4.11 20.10
N ASP A 37 13.15 4.04 20.36
CA ASP A 37 13.91 5.10 21.02
C ASP A 37 13.81 6.45 20.29
N SER A 38 13.77 6.43 18.95
CA SER A 38 13.62 7.63 18.13
C SER A 38 12.20 8.17 18.17
N LEU A 39 11.21 7.28 18.15
CA LEU A 39 9.79 7.66 18.25
C LEU A 39 9.46 8.26 19.62
N LEU A 40 10.04 7.73 20.70
CA LEU A 40 9.90 8.27 22.06
C LEU A 40 10.64 9.60 22.23
N ARG A 41 11.77 9.78 21.54
CA ARG A 41 12.53 11.05 21.54
C ARG A 41 11.81 12.16 20.76
N TYR A 42 11.07 11.81 19.72
CA TYR A 42 10.34 12.75 18.86
C TYR A 42 8.86 12.37 18.76
N PRO A 43 8.01 12.79 19.73
CA PRO A 43 6.60 12.40 19.78
C PRO A 43 5.78 12.80 18.55
N SER A 44 6.18 13.82 17.79
CA SER A 44 5.55 14.18 16.52
C SER A 44 5.63 13.05 15.48
N LEU A 45 6.69 12.23 15.51
CA LEU A 45 6.80 11.07 14.64
C LEU A 45 5.71 10.03 14.93
N LEU A 46 5.29 9.88 16.19
CA LEU A 46 4.21 8.94 16.56
C LEU A 46 2.87 9.32 15.91
N VAL A 47 2.62 10.62 15.70
CA VAL A 47 1.42 11.10 14.98
C VAL A 47 1.59 10.90 13.47
N LEU A 48 2.80 11.11 12.95
CA LEU A 48 3.09 11.03 11.52
C LEU A 48 3.11 9.59 10.99
N VAL A 49 3.55 8.62 11.78
CA VAL A 49 3.66 7.20 11.39
C VAL A 49 2.35 6.63 10.82
N PRO A 50 1.20 6.64 11.53
CA PRO A 50 -0.03 6.05 11.00
C PRO A 50 -0.53 6.77 9.75
N VAL A 51 -0.40 8.10 9.69
CA VAL A 51 -0.82 8.89 8.52
C VAL A 51 0.06 8.57 7.30
N THR A 52 1.36 8.44 7.50
CA THR A 52 2.33 8.09 6.44
C THR A 52 2.08 6.68 5.92
N ILE A 53 1.86 5.70 6.82
CA ILE A 53 1.55 4.32 6.44
C ILE A 53 0.24 4.26 5.64
N GLY A 54 -0.82 4.93 6.11
CA GLY A 54 -2.11 4.97 5.42
C GLY A 54 -2.00 5.64 4.03
N THR A 55 -1.24 6.72 3.93
CA THR A 55 -0.98 7.41 2.66
C THR A 55 -0.23 6.51 1.67
N ALA A 56 0.80 5.80 2.13
CA ALA A 56 1.55 4.84 1.32
C ALA A 56 0.64 3.71 0.81
N GLY A 57 -0.22 3.17 1.67
CA GLY A 57 -1.19 2.13 1.29
C GLY A 57 -2.18 2.61 0.23
N ASN A 58 -2.69 3.84 0.36
CA ASN A 58 -3.58 4.44 -0.64
C ASN A 58 -2.89 4.61 -1.99
N LEU A 59 -1.64 5.09 -2.02
CA LEU A 59 -0.85 5.20 -3.24
C LEU A 59 -0.61 3.84 -3.90
N GLY A 60 -0.28 2.81 -3.11
CA GLY A 60 -0.13 1.44 -3.60
C GLY A 60 -1.42 0.89 -4.22
N SER A 61 -2.57 1.15 -3.59
CA SER A 61 -3.89 0.75 -4.12
C SER A 61 -4.23 1.44 -5.44
N ILE A 62 -3.92 2.74 -5.57
CA ILE A 62 -4.09 3.50 -6.82
C ILE A 62 -3.22 2.90 -7.91
N LEU A 63 -1.93 2.67 -7.65
CA LEU A 63 -1.00 2.07 -8.58
C LEU A 63 -1.48 0.70 -9.05
N ALA A 64 -1.81 -0.19 -8.10
CA ALA A 64 -2.29 -1.54 -8.41
C ALA A 64 -3.58 -1.53 -9.23
N SER A 65 -4.53 -0.64 -8.91
CA SER A 65 -5.79 -0.52 -9.64
C SER A 65 -5.59 -0.05 -11.08
N ARG A 66 -4.69 0.92 -11.29
CA ARG A 66 -4.35 1.45 -12.62
C ARG A 66 -3.65 0.40 -13.47
N LEU A 67 -2.64 -0.24 -12.89
CA LEU A 67 -1.88 -1.31 -13.54
C LEU A 67 -2.78 -2.49 -13.93
N SER A 68 -3.64 -2.95 -13.00
CA SER A 68 -4.58 -4.03 -13.24
C SER A 68 -5.54 -3.71 -14.38
N THR A 69 -6.07 -2.48 -14.41
CA THR A 69 -7.00 -2.03 -15.46
C THR A 69 -6.29 -1.97 -16.82
N ALA A 70 -5.12 -1.34 -16.90
CA ALA A 70 -4.36 -1.21 -18.14
C ALA A 70 -3.92 -2.57 -18.69
N PHE A 71 -3.46 -3.46 -17.80
CA PHE A 71 -3.11 -4.83 -18.15
C PHE A 71 -4.33 -5.63 -18.65
N HIS A 72 -5.48 -5.51 -17.97
CA HIS A 72 -6.71 -6.20 -18.38
C HIS A 72 -7.25 -5.72 -19.73
N LEU A 73 -7.07 -4.43 -20.05
CA LEU A 73 -7.42 -3.85 -21.34
C LEU A 73 -6.39 -4.15 -22.45
N GLY A 74 -5.24 -4.75 -22.10
CA GLY A 74 -4.15 -5.01 -23.04
C GLY A 74 -3.42 -3.75 -23.52
N THR A 75 -3.56 -2.63 -22.80
CA THR A 75 -2.89 -1.36 -23.13
C THR A 75 -1.53 -1.21 -22.46
N LEU A 76 -1.16 -2.17 -21.62
CA LEU A 76 0.11 -2.19 -20.90
C LEU A 76 0.76 -3.57 -21.01
N SER A 77 2.07 -3.55 -21.22
CA SER A 77 2.99 -4.67 -21.06
C SER A 77 3.94 -4.43 -19.89
N PHE A 78 4.43 -5.50 -19.26
CA PHE A 78 5.45 -5.40 -18.20
C PHE A 78 6.87 -5.27 -18.77
N ASP A 79 7.02 -4.47 -19.82
CA ASP A 79 8.32 -4.10 -20.36
C ASP A 79 8.73 -2.73 -19.78
N PRO A 80 9.97 -2.56 -19.29
CA PRO A 80 10.44 -1.26 -18.76
C PRO A 80 10.43 -0.12 -19.78
N SER A 81 10.35 -0.41 -21.08
CA SER A 81 10.22 0.57 -22.16
C SER A 81 8.78 0.92 -22.53
N ASP A 82 7.79 0.33 -21.84
CA ASP A 82 6.38 0.63 -22.05
C ASP A 82 6.02 2.01 -21.48
N ASP A 83 5.59 2.92 -22.37
CA ASP A 83 5.25 4.30 -22.03
C ASP A 83 4.07 4.39 -21.04
N GLU A 84 3.11 3.45 -21.09
CA GLU A 84 1.95 3.42 -20.19
C GLU A 84 2.40 2.98 -18.78
N LEU A 85 3.26 1.97 -18.68
CA LEU A 85 3.85 1.52 -17.41
C LEU A 85 4.67 2.65 -16.77
N LEU A 86 5.55 3.30 -17.55
CA LEU A 86 6.32 4.44 -17.10
C LEU A 86 5.43 5.62 -16.71
N GLY A 87 4.39 5.91 -17.49
CA GLY A 87 3.42 6.98 -17.21
C GLY A 87 2.71 6.77 -15.87
N ILE A 88 2.19 5.57 -15.62
CA ILE A 88 1.52 5.21 -14.36
C ILE A 88 2.50 5.30 -13.18
N ALA A 89 3.72 4.79 -13.34
CA ALA A 89 4.75 4.84 -12.30
C ALA A 89 5.15 6.28 -11.97
N LEU A 90 5.46 7.09 -12.99
CA LEU A 90 5.85 8.49 -12.84
C LEU A 90 4.73 9.33 -12.23
N ALA A 91 3.47 9.13 -12.65
CA ALA A 91 2.33 9.82 -12.06
C ALA A 91 2.16 9.47 -10.57
N THR A 92 2.34 8.20 -10.20
CA THR A 92 2.26 7.75 -8.81
C THR A 92 3.39 8.34 -7.97
N VAL A 93 4.62 8.37 -8.50
CA VAL A 93 5.78 8.99 -7.83
C VAL A 93 5.60 10.50 -7.69
N ALA A 94 5.10 11.18 -8.72
CA ALA A 94 4.80 12.61 -8.66
C ALA A 94 3.72 12.92 -7.60
N LEU A 95 2.71 12.06 -7.49
CA LEU A 95 1.71 12.17 -6.43
C LEU A 95 2.32 11.92 -5.04
N ALA A 96 3.17 10.91 -4.89
CA ALA A 96 3.89 10.66 -3.64
C ALA A 96 4.75 11.87 -3.22
N ALA A 97 5.48 12.45 -4.18
CA ALA A 97 6.35 13.60 -3.97
C ALA A 97 5.59 14.87 -3.54
N THR A 98 4.29 14.98 -3.83
CA THR A 98 3.46 16.10 -3.38
C THR A 98 2.76 15.79 -2.06
N VAL A 99 2.21 14.58 -1.89
CA VAL A 99 1.38 14.23 -0.73
C VAL A 99 2.22 14.00 0.53
N PHE A 100 3.36 13.31 0.45
CA PHE A 100 4.16 13.04 1.66
C PHE A 100 4.71 14.32 2.33
N PRO A 101 5.25 15.31 1.58
CA PRO A 101 5.62 16.58 2.19
C PRO A 101 4.42 17.34 2.76
N ALA A 102 3.27 17.32 2.10
CA ALA A 102 2.06 17.96 2.63
C ALA A 102 1.62 17.33 3.96
N VAL A 103 1.68 15.99 4.06
CA VAL A 103 1.45 15.25 5.31
C VAL A 103 2.48 15.63 6.37
N GLY A 104 3.76 15.74 6.00
CA GLY A 104 4.84 16.13 6.92
C GLY A 104 4.75 17.58 7.44
N VAL A 105 4.22 18.51 6.64
CA VAL A 105 3.97 19.90 7.07
C VAL A 105 2.74 19.99 7.98
N GLY A 106 1.77 19.08 7.81
CA GLY A 106 0.53 19.07 8.59
C GLY A 106 0.61 18.40 9.97
N ALA A 107 1.73 17.74 10.29
CA ALA A 107 1.97 17.00 11.55
C ALA A 107 2.91 17.75 12.49
#